data_AF-A0A6A3K732-F1
#
_entry.id   AF-A0A6A3K732-F1
#
_cell.length_a   1.000
_cell.length_b   1.000
_cell.length_c   1.000
_cell.angle_alpha   90.00
_cell.angle_beta   90.00
_cell.angle_gamma   90.00
#
_symmetry.space_group_name_H-M   'P 1'
#
loop_
_entity.id
_entity.type
_entity.pdbx_description
1 polymer ?
#
loop_
_entity_poly.entity_id
_entity_poly.type
_entity_poly.pdbx_seq_one_letter_code
_entity_poly.pdbx_strand_id
1 'polypeptide(L)'
;MSMRDYVQKTRHLVTKPIDMASQGHVFVFGMREGMTRYCLTRAEPATLEEAFALALREDYVVASSYARWMPAEVPSSGPEPMEIDAIEASQHQQSSSSGRGRGGREPRALVCFRCRKSGHRAAVYRVPAPVIAHV
;
A
#
# COMPACT_ATOMS: atom_id res chain seq x y z
N MET A 1 4.79 19.46 5.16
CA MET A 1 5.23 19.70 6.55
C MET A 1 4.19 19.08 7.47
N SER A 2 4.60 18.32 8.49
CA SER A 2 3.64 17.72 9.44
C SER A 2 3.07 18.78 10.39
N MET A 3 1.94 18.49 11.04
CA MET A 3 1.36 19.41 12.02
C MET A 3 2.29 19.65 13.21
N ARG A 4 3.04 18.62 13.62
CA ARG A 4 4.05 18.73 14.69
C ARG A 4 5.18 19.69 14.33
N ASP A 5 5.73 19.56 13.12
CA ASP A 5 6.79 20.45 12.64
C ASP A 5 6.29 21.90 12.55
N TYR A 6 5.04 22.08 12.12
CA TYR A 6 4.40 23.40 12.06
C TYR A 6 4.29 24.03 13.45
N VAL A 7 3.71 23.33 14.41
CA VAL A 7 3.59 23.80 15.81
C VAL A 7 4.96 24.15 16.40
N GLN A 8 5.97 23.30 16.21
CA GLN A 8 7.31 23.55 16.73
C GLN A 8 7.96 24.80 16.11
N LYS A 9 7.85 24.97 14.78
CA LYS A 9 8.34 26.18 14.10
C LYS A 9 7.60 27.42 14.58
N THR A 10 6.28 27.37 14.71
CA THR A 10 5.50 28.50 15.21
C THR A 10 5.90 28.86 16.63
N ARG A 11 6.09 27.87 17.52
CA ARG A 11 6.53 28.11 18.90
C ARG A 11 7.87 28.85 18.99
N HIS A 12 8.78 28.60 18.06
CA HIS A 12 10.05 29.31 17.98
C HIS A 12 9.92 30.73 17.41
N LEU A 13 9.03 30.92 16.44
CA LEU A 13 8.82 32.20 15.76
C LEU A 13 7.96 33.18 16.57
N VAL A 14 7.01 32.68 17.36
CA VAL A 14 6.09 33.48 18.19
C VAL A 14 6.71 33.77 19.55
N THR A 15 7.90 34.37 19.50
CA THR A 15 8.63 34.94 20.65
C THR A 15 8.60 36.48 20.65
N LYS A 16 8.01 37.08 19.62
CA LYS A 16 7.88 38.53 19.43
C LYS A 16 6.64 39.06 20.18
N PRO A 17 6.62 40.34 20.60
CA PRO A 17 5.50 40.92 21.34
C PRO A 17 4.28 41.10 20.41
N ILE A 18 3.50 40.04 20.28
CA ILE A 18 2.17 40.00 19.67
C ILE A 18 1.20 39.70 20.81
N ASP A 19 0.03 40.33 20.85
CA ASP A 19 -0.96 40.02 21.88
C ASP A 19 -1.41 38.55 21.79
N MET A 20 -1.75 37.95 22.94
CA MET A 20 -2.03 36.51 23.05
C MET A 20 -3.19 36.04 22.14
N ALA A 21 -4.22 36.86 21.91
CA ALA A 21 -5.33 36.53 21.04
C ALA A 21 -4.92 36.59 19.55
N SER A 22 -4.14 37.61 19.18
CA SER A 22 -3.60 37.71 17.82
C SER A 22 -2.64 36.57 17.47
N GLN A 23 -1.88 36.04 18.44
CA GLN A 23 -0.99 34.89 18.19
C GLN A 23 -1.76 33.65 17.74
N GLY A 24 -2.85 33.30 18.44
CA GLY A 24 -3.71 32.19 18.07
C GLY A 24 -4.33 32.38 16.67
N HIS A 25 -4.82 33.59 16.38
CA HIS A 25 -5.42 33.90 15.09
C HIS A 25 -4.40 33.79 13.93
N VAL A 26 -3.19 34.34 14.10
CA VAL A 26 -2.11 34.24 13.10
C VAL A 26 -1.68 32.78 12.89
N PHE A 27 -1.63 31.98 13.95
CA PHE A 27 -1.37 30.56 13.85
C PHE A 27 -2.44 29.85 13.01
N VAL A 28 -3.72 29.99 13.34
CA VAL A 28 -4.82 29.36 12.59
C VAL A 28 -4.85 29.84 11.13
N PHE A 29 -4.60 31.12 10.89
CA PHE A 29 -4.55 31.69 9.54
C PHE A 29 -3.40 31.11 8.70
N GLY A 30 -2.24 30.88 9.33
CA GLY A 30 -1.05 30.30 8.69
C GLY A 30 -1.12 28.79 8.48
N MET A 31 -2.11 28.09 9.03
CA MET A 31 -2.28 26.64 8.85
C MET A 31 -2.63 26.29 7.41
N ARG A 32 -2.17 25.12 6.97
CA ARG A 32 -2.63 24.50 5.72
C ARG A 32 -4.15 24.32 5.77
N GLU A 33 -4.83 24.67 4.68
CA GLU A 33 -6.26 24.46 4.54
C GLU A 33 -6.63 22.97 4.62
N GLY A 34 -7.77 22.68 5.27
CA GLY A 34 -8.24 21.32 5.52
C GLY A 34 -9.08 21.23 6.79
N MET A 35 -9.45 20.01 7.16
CA MET A 35 -10.34 19.72 8.29
C MET A 35 -9.81 20.30 9.61
N THR A 36 -8.52 20.12 9.88
CA THR A 36 -7.85 20.63 11.09
C THR A 36 -7.99 22.16 11.20
N ARG A 37 -7.73 22.91 10.12
CA ARG A 37 -7.88 24.37 10.11
C ARG A 37 -9.35 24.77 10.30
N TYR A 38 -10.27 24.09 9.64
CA TYR A 38 -11.71 24.33 9.79
C TYR A 38 -12.17 24.15 11.25
N CYS A 39 -11.73 23.07 11.92
CA CYS A 39 -12.05 22.82 13.33
C CYS A 39 -11.53 23.96 14.23
N LEU A 40 -10.29 24.42 14.02
CA LEU A 40 -9.69 25.47 14.83
C LEU A 40 -10.33 26.85 14.60
N THR A 41 -10.70 27.19 13.36
CA THR A 41 -11.42 28.43 13.07
C THR A 41 -12.76 28.49 13.81
N ARG A 42 -13.43 27.35 13.97
CA ARG A 42 -14.70 27.28 14.70
C ARG A 42 -14.54 27.23 16.22
N ALA A 43 -13.43 26.69 16.70
CA ALA A 43 -13.15 26.59 18.13
C ALA A 43 -12.72 27.93 18.73
N GLU A 44 -12.25 28.89 17.91
CA GLU A 44 -11.81 30.22 18.33
C GLU A 44 -10.87 30.16 19.56
N PRO A 45 -9.70 29.49 19.45
CA PRO A 45 -8.81 29.29 20.59
C PRO A 45 -8.37 30.64 21.19
N ALA A 46 -8.49 30.76 22.52
CA ALA A 46 -8.20 32.00 23.23
C ALA A 46 -6.70 32.25 23.42
N THR A 47 -5.90 31.19 23.32
CA THR A 47 -4.44 31.24 23.49
C THR A 47 -3.72 30.44 22.40
N LEU A 48 -2.46 30.75 22.18
CA LEU A 48 -1.63 30.03 21.22
C LEU A 48 -1.41 28.57 21.67
N GLU A 49 -1.23 28.33 22.96
CA GLU A 49 -1.07 27.00 23.55
C GLU A 49 -2.31 26.13 23.34
N GLU A 50 -3.50 26.71 23.53
CA GLU A 50 -4.77 26.05 23.23
C GLU A 50 -4.87 25.71 21.74
N ALA A 51 -4.51 26.65 20.87
CA ALA A 51 -4.47 26.41 19.44
C ALA A 51 -3.51 25.27 19.06
N PHE A 52 -2.33 25.19 19.70
CA PHE A 52 -1.38 24.09 19.49
C PHE A 52 -1.97 22.75 19.95
N ALA A 53 -2.59 22.70 21.13
CA ALA A 53 -3.20 21.49 21.65
C ALA A 53 -4.35 20.99 20.77
N LEU A 54 -5.19 21.92 20.29
CA LEU A 54 -6.29 21.61 19.36
C LEU A 54 -5.75 21.14 18.01
N ALA A 55 -4.75 21.82 17.43
CA ALA A 55 -4.19 21.44 16.13
C ALA A 55 -3.65 20.00 16.13
N LEU A 56 -2.91 19.62 17.19
CA LEU A 56 -2.36 18.27 17.32
C LEU A 56 -3.45 17.21 17.53
N ARG A 57 -4.48 17.53 18.33
CA ARG A 57 -5.61 16.63 18.58
C ARG A 57 -6.41 16.38 17.30
N GLU A 58 -6.76 17.45 16.59
CA GLU A 58 -7.56 17.38 15.37
C GLU A 58 -6.79 16.68 14.24
N ASP A 59 -5.49 16.98 14.07
CA ASP A 59 -4.66 16.29 13.08
C ASP A 59 -4.59 14.78 13.35
N TYR A 60 -4.51 14.38 14.62
CA TYR A 60 -4.58 12.97 15.01
C TYR A 60 -5.96 12.36 14.73
N VAL A 61 -7.06 13.03 15.07
CA VAL A 61 -8.43 12.55 14.81
C VAL A 61 -8.64 12.37 13.31
N VAL A 62 -8.24 13.35 12.50
CA VAL A 62 -8.30 13.30 11.05
C VAL A 62 -7.46 12.15 10.50
N ALA A 63 -6.17 12.06 10.87
CA ALA A 63 -5.29 10.99 10.41
C ALA A 63 -5.79 9.58 10.83
N SER A 64 -6.25 9.43 12.08
CA SER A 64 -6.76 8.16 12.59
C SER A 64 -8.10 7.77 11.95
N SER A 65 -8.95 8.74 11.60
CA SER A 65 -10.19 8.47 10.86
C SER A 65 -9.91 7.86 9.49
N TYR A 66 -8.92 8.38 8.75
CA TYR A 66 -8.51 7.80 7.46
C TYR A 66 -7.91 6.42 7.63
N ALA A 67 -7.08 6.22 8.66
CA ALA A 67 -6.51 4.92 8.97
C ALA A 67 -7.57 3.88 9.36
N ARG A 68 -8.66 4.29 10.00
CA ARG A 68 -9.81 3.43 10.33
C ARG A 68 -10.73 3.19 9.13
N TRP A 69 -10.84 4.16 8.23
CA TRP A 69 -11.64 4.06 7.00
C TRP A 69 -11.05 3.10 5.97
N MET A 70 -9.73 2.94 6.00
CA MET A 70 -9.08 1.82 5.32
C MET A 70 -9.14 0.64 6.29
N PRO A 71 -10.08 -0.33 6.14
CA PRO A 71 -9.95 -1.57 6.87
C PRO A 71 -8.54 -2.09 6.61
N ALA A 72 -7.82 -2.44 7.67
CA ALA A 72 -6.64 -3.28 7.53
C ALA A 72 -7.06 -4.40 6.58
N GLU A 73 -6.33 -4.62 5.48
CA GLU A 73 -6.57 -5.77 4.62
C GLU A 73 -6.70 -6.95 5.57
N VAL A 74 -7.94 -7.41 5.77
CA VAL A 74 -8.21 -8.67 6.42
C VAL A 74 -7.35 -9.61 5.60
N PRO A 75 -6.41 -10.38 6.19
CA PRO A 75 -5.82 -11.47 5.45
C PRO A 75 -7.01 -12.29 5.02
N SER A 76 -7.43 -12.09 3.77
CA SER A 76 -8.49 -12.85 3.16
C SER A 76 -8.00 -14.26 3.39
N SER A 77 -8.75 -15.01 4.18
CA SER A 77 -8.53 -16.44 4.29
C SER A 77 -8.80 -16.93 2.89
N GLY A 78 -7.75 -16.87 2.06
CA GLY A 78 -7.70 -17.55 0.80
C GLY A 78 -8.07 -19.00 1.08
N PRO A 79 -8.62 -19.71 0.08
CA PRO A 79 -8.97 -21.10 0.27
C PRO A 79 -7.79 -21.82 0.92
N GLU A 80 -8.10 -22.59 1.96
CA GLU A 80 -7.11 -23.35 2.72
C GLU A 80 -6.19 -24.08 1.72
N PRO A 81 -4.86 -23.92 1.83
CA PRO A 81 -3.94 -24.54 0.89
C PRO A 81 -4.18 -26.04 0.92
N MET A 82 -4.60 -26.59 -0.22
CA MET A 82 -4.83 -28.01 -0.36
C MET A 82 -3.55 -28.77 -0.03
N GLU A 83 -3.60 -29.71 0.92
CA GLU A 83 -2.47 -30.58 1.21
C GLU A 83 -2.16 -31.41 -0.04
N ILE A 84 -0.95 -31.24 -0.57
CA ILE A 84 -0.44 -32.05 -1.67
C ILE A 84 0.45 -33.10 -1.03
N ASP A 85 -0.09 -34.30 -0.81
CA ASP A 85 0.70 -35.44 -0.38
C ASP A 85 1.75 -35.76 -1.45
N ALA A 86 3.02 -35.78 -1.04
CA ALA A 86 4.11 -36.23 -1.88
C ALA A 86 3.89 -37.71 -2.19
N ILE A 87 3.59 -38.01 -3.46
CA ILE A 87 3.56 -39.39 -3.96
C ILE A 87 4.98 -39.93 -3.80
N GLU A 88 5.23 -40.75 -2.78
CA GLU A 88 6.47 -41.51 -2.69
C GLU A 88 6.54 -42.40 -3.92
N ALA A 89 7.45 -42.03 -4.84
CA ALA A 89 7.87 -42.88 -5.92
C ALA A 89 8.67 -44.04 -5.32
N SER A 90 7.98 -45.01 -4.73
CA SER A 90 8.56 -46.30 -4.41
C SER A 90 8.88 -46.98 -5.74
N GLN A 91 10.14 -46.86 -6.12
CA GLN A 91 10.80 -47.77 -7.05
C GLN A 91 10.54 -49.21 -6.57
N HIS A 92 9.51 -49.86 -7.10
CA HIS A 92 9.48 -51.31 -7.15
C HIS A 92 9.77 -51.75 -8.57
N GLN A 93 11.04 -52.09 -8.77
CA GLN A 93 11.50 -52.93 -9.84
C GLN A 93 10.58 -54.16 -9.92
N GLN A 94 9.99 -54.41 -11.09
CA GLN A 94 9.72 -55.72 -11.72
C GLN A 94 8.53 -55.61 -12.70
N SER A 95 8.83 -55.27 -13.95
CA SER A 95 8.15 -55.91 -15.10
C SER A 95 8.98 -55.69 -16.37
N SER A 96 9.90 -56.61 -16.59
CA SER A 96 10.53 -56.83 -17.88
C SER A 96 9.55 -57.53 -18.81
N SER A 97 9.10 -56.86 -19.88
CA SER A 97 8.72 -57.54 -21.13
C SER A 97 8.64 -56.60 -22.33
N SER A 98 9.53 -56.86 -23.29
CA SER A 98 9.44 -56.65 -24.75
C SER A 98 9.11 -55.26 -25.32
N GLY A 99 10.06 -54.74 -26.10
CA GLY A 99 9.87 -53.58 -26.97
C GLY A 99 8.92 -53.80 -28.16
N ARG A 100 8.68 -52.66 -28.83
CA ARG A 100 7.98 -52.41 -30.11
C ARG A 100 6.51 -51.94 -30.00
N GLY A 101 6.38 -50.61 -29.89
CA GLY A 101 5.56 -49.74 -30.75
C GLY A 101 4.08 -50.03 -31.02
N ARG A 102 3.21 -49.11 -30.57
CA ARG A 102 2.06 -48.52 -31.30
C ARG A 102 1.52 -47.31 -30.51
N GLY A 103 1.24 -46.20 -31.19
CA GLY A 103 0.94 -44.91 -30.57
C GLY A 103 -0.54 -44.51 -30.45
N GLY A 104 -0.74 -43.23 -30.07
CA GLY A 104 -2.00 -42.46 -30.07
C GLY A 104 -2.65 -42.36 -28.68
N ARG A 105 -3.13 -41.23 -28.14
CA ARG A 105 -3.44 -39.82 -28.49
C ARG A 105 -3.70 -39.14 -27.11
N GLU A 106 -3.46 -37.86 -26.78
CA GLU A 106 -3.19 -36.61 -27.50
C GLU A 106 -2.66 -35.57 -26.46
N PRO A 107 -1.71 -34.68 -26.78
CA PRO A 107 -1.43 -33.52 -25.95
C PRO A 107 -2.59 -32.54 -26.12
N ARG A 108 -3.40 -32.31 -25.08
CA ARG A 108 -4.48 -31.32 -25.11
C ARG A 108 -3.95 -30.04 -25.76
N ALA A 109 -4.53 -29.66 -26.90
CA ALA A 109 -4.06 -28.55 -27.70
C ALA A 109 -3.91 -27.30 -26.81
N LEU A 110 -2.66 -26.90 -26.55
CA LEU A 110 -2.37 -25.67 -25.82
C LEU A 110 -2.94 -24.52 -26.65
N VAL A 111 -4.07 -23.97 -26.22
CA VAL A 111 -4.66 -22.77 -26.81
C VAL A 111 -4.00 -21.54 -26.21
N CYS A 112 -3.61 -20.59 -27.05
CA CYS A 112 -3.10 -19.32 -26.56
C CYS A 112 -4.20 -18.59 -25.77
N PHE A 113 -3.93 -18.23 -24.52
CA PHE A 113 -4.94 -17.63 -23.62
C PHE A 113 -5.52 -16.32 -24.18
N ARG A 114 -4.78 -15.62 -25.05
CA ARG A 114 -5.19 -14.34 -25.65
C ARG A 114 -6.08 -14.49 -26.88
N CYS A 115 -5.79 -15.43 -27.77
CA CYS A 115 -6.53 -15.54 -29.05
C CYS A 115 -7.31 -16.85 -29.22
N ARG A 116 -7.22 -17.76 -28.23
CA ARG A 116 -7.88 -19.07 -28.18
C ARG A 116 -7.60 -20.00 -29.38
N LYS A 117 -6.55 -19.72 -30.18
CA LYS A 117 -6.09 -20.58 -31.28
C LYS A 117 -5.03 -21.57 -30.77
N SER A 118 -5.04 -22.79 -31.31
CA SER A 118 -4.01 -23.80 -31.07
C SER A 118 -2.75 -23.50 -31.91
N GLY A 119 -1.62 -24.10 -31.55
CA GLY A 119 -0.39 -24.08 -32.37
C GLY A 119 0.64 -23.01 -32.02
N HIS A 120 0.41 -22.17 -31.00
CA HIS A 120 1.44 -21.28 -30.46
C HIS A 120 1.21 -20.97 -28.97
N ARG A 121 2.30 -20.68 -28.25
CA ARG A 121 2.25 -20.13 -26.89
C ARG A 121 2.42 -18.62 -26.97
N ALA A 122 1.70 -17.86 -26.15
CA ALA A 122 1.94 -16.43 -26.04
C ALA A 122 3.42 -16.21 -25.69
N ALA A 123 4.14 -15.48 -26.54
CA ALA A 123 5.52 -15.12 -26.26
C ALA A 123 5.52 -14.27 -24.98
N VAL A 124 6.12 -14.79 -23.92
CA VAL A 124 6.43 -14.00 -22.74
C VAL A 124 7.50 -13.04 -23.20
N TYR A 125 7.14 -11.77 -23.45
CA TYR A 125 8.11 -10.73 -23.72
C TYR A 125 8.99 -10.58 -22.47
N ARG A 126 10.16 -11.20 -22.48
CA ARG A 126 11.21 -10.86 -21.51
C ARG A 126 11.82 -9.55 -22.00
N VAL A 127 11.52 -8.48 -21.26
CA VAL A 127 12.20 -7.20 -21.43
C VAL A 127 13.71 -7.48 -21.31
N PRO A 128 14.54 -7.07 -22.30
CA PRO A 128 15.99 -7.17 -22.16
C PRO A 128 16.42 -6.43 -20.89
N ALA A 129 17.35 -7.01 -20.12
CA ALA A 129 17.92 -6.30 -18.98
C ALA A 129 18.52 -4.96 -19.46
N PRO A 130 18.34 -3.86 -18.71
CA PRO A 130 18.91 -2.58 -19.11
C PRO A 130 20.43 -2.74 -19.23
N VAL A 131 20.97 -2.37 -20.39
CA VAL A 131 22.42 -2.29 -20.58
C VAL A 131 22.90 -1.14 -19.72
N ILE A 132 23.64 -1.46 -18.65
CA ILE A 132 24.35 -0.47 -17.86
C ILE A 132 25.50 0.02 -18.75
N ALA A 133 25.36 1.20 -19.33
CA ALA A 133 26.48 1.92 -19.92
C ALA A 133 27.34 2.46 -18.76
N HIS A 134 28.61 2.04 -18.70
CA HIS A 134 29.60 2.68 -17.85
C HIS A 134 30.02 4.02 -18.50
N VAL A 135 30.06 5.05 -17.64
CA VAL A 135 30.43 6.48 -17.80
C VAL A 135 31.26 6.83 -19.03
#